data_AF-A0A410FV12-F1
#
_entry.id   AF-A0A410FV12-F1
#
_cell.length_a   1.000
_cell.length_b   1.000
_cell.length_c   1.000
_cell.angle_alpha   90.00
_cell.angle_beta   90.00
_cell.angle_gamma   90.00
#
_symmetry.space_group_name_H-M   'P 1'
#
loop_
_entity.id
_entity.type
_entity.pdbx_description
1 polymer ?
#
loop_
_entity_poly.entity_id
_entity_poly.type
_entity_poly.pdbx_seq_one_letter_code
_entity_poly.pdbx_strand_id
1 'polypeptide(L)'
;MKVSDRRIAEWWEAPGIEARDAFDEEILYLNALTEEIALPRWAILVRDRMPRWGFEPCAHRFLEGLEQVLAMIGAGRVWARFGGCGDVPLSVQRKLDAFGAALVQWSDNGGRAAGDPLVRRLGAHTADRAEAARAMGEVILGIGRGPAEVDAVLERWAERAQFSPARILVDGEEAPLAVIAHHPCAYTLLWNVERLAHCIGNGEPPSAVVCVPALRIAPKLDPERIAILREIGDSLADWLQERTPRTVIGQKVHALIGPRDEVRHWLVASLYKTLKLWQVHLDNVLGEKHDYLSLI
;
A
#
# COMPACT_ATOMS: atom_id res chain seq x y z
N MET A 1 -23.97 4.32 -25.02
CA MET A 1 -23.05 4.96 -24.06
C MET A 1 -21.62 4.70 -24.52
N LYS A 2 -20.77 5.71 -24.68
CA LYS A 2 -19.37 5.47 -25.07
C LYS A 2 -18.64 4.80 -23.91
N VAL A 3 -17.59 4.02 -24.20
CA VAL A 3 -16.77 3.33 -23.18
C VAL A 3 -16.16 4.33 -22.19
N SER A 4 -15.88 5.57 -22.63
CA SER A 4 -15.45 6.68 -21.79
C SER A 4 -16.46 7.02 -20.70
N ASP A 5 -17.74 7.15 -21.07
CA ASP A 5 -18.80 7.64 -20.20
C ASP A 5 -19.13 6.60 -19.13
N ARG A 6 -19.15 5.31 -19.54
CA ARG A 6 -19.27 4.17 -18.62
C ARG A 6 -18.11 4.12 -17.61
N ARG A 7 -16.88 4.29 -18.08
CA ARG A 7 -15.68 4.34 -17.21
C ARG A 7 -15.67 5.53 -16.27
N ILE A 8 -16.29 6.65 -16.64
CA ILE A 8 -16.43 7.82 -15.78
C ILE A 8 -17.41 7.52 -14.64
N ALA A 9 -18.56 6.93 -14.92
CA ALA A 9 -19.55 6.57 -13.91
C ALA A 9 -19.05 5.49 -12.92
N GLU A 10 -18.39 4.44 -13.43
CA GLU A 10 -17.86 3.33 -12.61
C GLU A 10 -16.64 3.73 -11.74
N TRP A 11 -16.00 4.88 -12.02
CA TRP A 11 -14.76 5.29 -11.34
C TRP A 11 -14.92 5.49 -9.83
N TRP A 12 -16.09 5.96 -9.41
CA TRP A 12 -16.38 6.28 -8.00
C TRP A 12 -16.93 5.10 -7.20
N GLU A 13 -17.13 3.94 -7.83
CA GLU A 13 -17.63 2.73 -7.16
C GLU A 13 -16.53 2.09 -6.32
N ALA A 14 -16.49 2.55 -5.07
CA ALA A 14 -15.66 2.06 -3.99
C ALA A 14 -16.42 1.06 -3.12
N PRO A 15 -16.12 -0.25 -3.10
CA PRO A 15 -16.61 -1.11 -2.05
C PRO A 15 -15.89 -0.77 -0.73
N GLY A 16 -16.65 -0.38 0.32
CA GLY A 16 -16.15 -0.37 1.71
C GLY A 16 -15.78 0.97 2.36
N ILE A 17 -16.07 2.13 1.75
CA ILE A 17 -16.09 3.41 2.51
C ILE A 17 -17.48 3.59 3.15
N GLU A 18 -17.55 3.50 4.47
CA GLU A 18 -18.62 4.15 5.23
C GLU A 18 -18.50 5.67 5.05
N ALA A 19 -19.61 6.35 4.71
CA ALA A 19 -19.70 7.79 4.38
C ALA A 19 -19.26 8.23 2.97
N ARG A 20 -19.30 7.36 1.95
CA ARG A 20 -19.25 7.78 0.52
C ARG A 20 -20.30 8.86 0.23
N ASP A 21 -21.50 8.66 0.75
CA ASP A 21 -22.65 9.54 0.56
C ASP A 21 -22.37 10.98 0.99
N ALA A 22 -21.46 11.19 1.96
CA ALA A 22 -21.03 12.52 2.41
C ALA A 22 -20.25 13.31 1.34
N PHE A 23 -19.94 12.69 0.21
CA PHE A 23 -19.18 13.28 -0.89
C PHE A 23 -19.90 13.20 -2.24
N ASP A 24 -21.17 12.78 -2.24
CA ASP A 24 -21.95 12.62 -3.47
C ASP A 24 -22.07 13.94 -4.24
N GLU A 25 -22.19 15.08 -3.57
CA GLU A 25 -22.25 16.39 -4.22
C GLU A 25 -20.95 16.75 -4.96
N GLU A 26 -19.77 16.46 -4.39
CA GLU A 26 -18.49 16.67 -5.07
C GLU A 26 -18.30 15.70 -6.25
N ILE A 27 -18.81 14.46 -6.12
CA ILE A 27 -18.80 13.47 -7.22
C ILE A 27 -19.71 13.93 -8.36
N LEU A 28 -20.92 14.40 -8.03
CA LEU A 28 -21.87 14.96 -9.00
C LEU A 28 -21.28 16.18 -9.70
N TYR A 29 -20.64 17.08 -8.96
CA TYR A 29 -19.90 18.22 -9.52
C TYR A 29 -18.83 17.77 -10.52
N LEU A 30 -17.97 16.82 -10.14
CA LEU A 30 -16.92 16.29 -11.03
C LEU A 30 -17.48 15.60 -12.27
N ASN A 31 -18.62 14.93 -12.15
CA ASN A 31 -19.31 14.30 -13.27
C ASN A 31 -19.94 15.36 -14.19
N ALA A 32 -20.54 16.42 -13.65
CA ALA A 32 -21.09 17.53 -14.44
C ALA A 32 -20.01 18.23 -15.27
N LEU A 33 -18.81 18.45 -14.70
CA LEU A 33 -17.66 18.97 -15.46
C LEU A 33 -17.31 18.10 -16.68
N THR A 34 -17.53 16.79 -16.62
CA THR A 34 -17.26 15.92 -17.78
C THR A 34 -18.25 16.09 -18.93
N GLU A 35 -19.44 16.63 -18.66
CA GLU A 35 -20.44 16.93 -19.68
C GLU A 35 -20.13 18.25 -20.39
N GLU A 36 -19.47 19.19 -19.69
CA GLU A 36 -19.08 20.50 -20.20
C GLU A 36 -17.74 20.48 -20.96
N ILE A 37 -16.83 19.58 -20.59
CA ILE A 37 -15.46 19.53 -21.12
C ILE A 37 -15.32 18.45 -22.20
N ALA A 38 -14.74 18.80 -23.35
CA ALA A 38 -14.35 17.84 -24.38
C ALA A 38 -13.10 17.04 -23.95
N LEU A 39 -13.28 16.04 -23.08
CA LEU A 39 -12.18 15.29 -22.48
C LEU A 39 -11.35 14.50 -23.51
N PRO A 40 -10.04 14.78 -23.64
CA PRO A 40 -9.18 14.01 -24.52
C PRO A 40 -8.91 12.62 -23.93
N ARG A 41 -8.67 11.64 -24.81
CA ARG A 41 -8.45 10.24 -24.39
C ARG A 41 -7.33 10.09 -23.35
N TRP A 42 -6.26 10.88 -23.45
CA TRP A 42 -5.16 10.80 -22.49
C TRP A 42 -5.61 11.18 -21.08
N ALA A 43 -6.51 12.15 -20.92
CA ALA A 43 -6.97 12.60 -19.60
C ALA A 43 -7.78 11.51 -18.90
N ILE A 44 -8.67 10.83 -19.63
CA ILE A 44 -9.39 9.66 -19.13
C ILE A 44 -8.41 8.57 -18.67
N LEU A 45 -7.37 8.31 -19.49
CA LEU A 45 -6.36 7.31 -19.14
C LEU A 45 -5.48 7.71 -17.96
N VAL A 46 -5.17 8.99 -17.76
CA VAL A 46 -4.44 9.49 -16.59
C VAL A 46 -5.29 9.37 -15.34
N ARG A 47 -6.58 9.74 -15.42
CA ARG A 47 -7.52 9.49 -14.31
C ARG A 47 -7.56 8.02 -13.96
N ASP A 48 -7.60 7.14 -14.97
CA ASP A 48 -7.58 5.68 -14.76
C ASP A 48 -6.32 5.18 -14.01
N ARG A 49 -5.28 6.01 -13.88
CA ARG A 49 -4.05 5.77 -13.13
C ARG A 49 -3.97 6.52 -11.80
N MET A 50 -4.96 7.32 -11.41
CA MET A 50 -4.96 7.96 -10.10
C MET A 50 -5.03 6.90 -8.98
N PRO A 51 -4.68 7.25 -7.73
CA PRO A 51 -5.00 6.41 -6.59
C PRO A 51 -6.48 6.00 -6.65
N ARG A 52 -6.76 4.70 -6.48
CA ARG A 52 -8.10 4.11 -6.37
C ARG A 52 -7.99 2.93 -5.39
N TRP A 53 -9.06 2.17 -5.16
CA TRP A 53 -8.97 0.88 -4.45
C TRP A 53 -8.03 -0.07 -5.21
N GLY A 54 -6.88 -0.39 -4.62
CA GLY A 54 -5.76 -1.07 -5.30
C GLY A 54 -4.51 -0.22 -5.55
N PHE A 55 -4.52 1.07 -5.22
CA PHE A 55 -3.31 1.90 -5.04
C PHE A 55 -3.49 2.73 -3.77
N GLU A 56 -2.99 2.17 -2.67
CA GLU A 56 -3.28 2.63 -1.32
C GLU A 56 -2.02 3.23 -0.67
N PRO A 57 -2.16 4.09 0.35
CA PRO A 57 -1.02 4.60 1.13
C PRO A 57 -0.12 3.51 1.72
N CYS A 58 -0.63 2.28 1.86
CA CYS A 58 0.09 1.08 2.28
C CYS A 58 0.82 0.34 1.14
N ALA A 59 0.98 0.93 -0.05
CA ALA A 59 1.86 0.41 -1.10
C ALA A 59 3.29 0.96 -0.94
N HIS A 60 4.31 0.16 -1.27
CA HIS A 60 5.71 0.60 -1.14
C HIS A 60 5.99 1.89 -1.89
N ARG A 61 5.65 1.93 -3.19
CA ARG A 61 5.90 3.06 -4.10
C ARG A 61 4.72 4.03 -4.22
N PHE A 62 3.96 4.22 -3.15
CA PHE A 62 2.76 5.07 -3.18
C PHE A 62 3.10 6.54 -3.54
N LEU A 63 4.15 7.12 -2.96
CA LEU A 63 4.49 8.52 -3.20
C LEU A 63 5.08 8.73 -4.61
N GLU A 64 5.93 7.80 -5.06
CA GLU A 64 6.49 7.82 -6.42
C GLU A 64 5.38 7.64 -7.47
N GLY A 65 4.45 6.73 -7.22
CA GLY A 65 3.29 6.53 -8.09
C GLY A 65 2.31 7.71 -8.07
N LEU A 66 2.29 8.53 -7.01
CA LEU A 66 1.53 9.78 -6.95
C LEU A 66 2.24 10.91 -7.71
N GLU A 67 3.56 11.06 -7.53
CA GLU A 67 4.38 12.00 -8.30
C GLU A 67 4.24 11.77 -9.81
N GLN A 68 4.24 10.51 -10.26
CA GLN A 68 4.03 10.19 -11.66
C GLN A 68 2.67 10.62 -12.19
N VAL A 69 1.61 10.54 -11.38
CA VAL A 69 0.28 11.01 -11.76
C VAL A 69 0.29 12.53 -11.94
N LEU A 70 0.91 13.27 -11.02
CA LEU A 70 1.07 14.72 -11.14
C LEU A 70 1.79 15.10 -12.44
N ALA A 71 2.90 14.40 -12.74
CA ALA A 71 3.66 14.61 -13.96
C ALA A 71 2.84 14.25 -15.23
N MET A 72 2.03 13.19 -15.20
CA MET A 72 1.15 12.81 -16.32
C MET A 72 0.10 13.89 -16.62
N ILE A 73 -0.47 14.50 -15.57
CA ILE A 73 -1.41 15.61 -15.70
C ILE A 73 -0.72 16.79 -16.40
N GLY A 74 0.46 17.22 -15.93
CA GLY A 74 1.11 18.38 -16.52
C GLY A 74 1.67 18.15 -17.91
N ALA A 75 2.15 16.94 -18.22
CA ALA A 75 2.60 16.59 -19.56
C ALA A 75 1.45 16.39 -20.57
N GLY A 76 0.21 16.29 -20.11
CA GLY A 76 -0.93 15.97 -20.98
C GLY A 76 -0.81 14.60 -21.65
N ARG A 77 -0.18 13.63 -20.97
CA ARG A 77 0.17 12.33 -21.54
C ARG A 77 0.17 11.25 -20.48
N VAL A 78 -0.35 10.07 -20.85
CA VAL A 78 -0.29 8.87 -20.01
C VAL A 78 0.98 8.05 -20.28
N TRP A 79 1.55 7.47 -19.23
CA TRP A 79 2.61 6.47 -19.30
C TRP A 79 2.38 5.33 -18.29
N ALA A 80 3.27 4.35 -18.30
CA ALA A 80 3.26 3.28 -17.31
C ALA A 80 3.46 3.86 -15.91
N ARG A 81 2.63 3.43 -14.96
CA ARG A 81 2.68 3.87 -13.57
C ARG A 81 3.46 2.86 -12.73
N PHE A 82 4.29 3.33 -11.81
CA PHE A 82 4.89 2.53 -10.75
C PHE A 82 3.99 2.48 -9.52
N GLY A 83 4.11 1.38 -8.77
CA GLY A 83 3.39 1.18 -7.53
C GLY A 83 1.95 0.71 -7.74
N GLY A 84 1.46 0.03 -6.71
CA GLY A 84 0.16 -0.63 -6.65
C GLY A 84 0.14 -1.58 -5.48
N CYS A 85 -1.06 -2.03 -5.14
CA CYS A 85 -1.25 -3.18 -4.28
C CYS A 85 -0.46 -4.38 -4.86
N GLY A 86 0.34 -5.03 -4.02
CA GLY A 86 1.21 -6.14 -4.37
C GLY A 86 2.60 -5.74 -4.89
N ASP A 87 2.92 -4.44 -5.05
CA ASP A 87 4.26 -4.03 -5.47
C ASP A 87 5.29 -4.32 -4.36
N VAL A 88 6.22 -5.23 -4.63
CA VAL A 88 7.37 -5.54 -3.76
C VAL A 88 8.65 -5.13 -4.51
N PRO A 89 9.24 -3.95 -4.21
CA PRO A 89 10.48 -3.52 -4.85
C PRO A 89 11.63 -4.51 -4.63
N LEU A 90 12.58 -4.56 -5.58
CA LEU A 90 13.75 -5.45 -5.49
C LEU A 90 14.56 -5.27 -4.19
N SER A 91 14.62 -4.04 -3.65
CA SER A 91 15.26 -3.76 -2.37
C SER A 91 14.58 -4.46 -1.19
N VAL A 92 13.25 -4.65 -1.27
CA VAL A 92 12.44 -5.38 -0.29
C VAL A 92 12.58 -6.88 -0.52
N GLN A 93 12.51 -7.35 -1.77
CA GLN A 93 12.73 -8.77 -2.12
C GLN A 93 14.09 -9.27 -1.62
N ARG A 94 15.17 -8.52 -1.85
CA ARG A 94 16.51 -8.87 -1.36
C ARG A 94 16.57 -9.01 0.17
N LYS A 95 15.81 -8.19 0.90
CA LYS A 95 15.73 -8.30 2.37
C LYS A 95 14.92 -9.52 2.79
N LEU A 96 13.84 -9.84 2.08
CA LEU A 96 13.07 -11.07 2.30
C LEU A 96 13.94 -12.30 2.06
N ASP A 97 14.71 -12.34 0.97
CA ASP A 97 15.62 -13.46 0.70
C ASP A 97 16.65 -13.65 1.82
N ALA A 98 17.24 -12.54 2.30
CA ALA A 98 18.18 -12.57 3.41
C ALA A 98 17.52 -13.08 4.70
N PHE A 99 16.32 -12.57 5.03
CA PHE A 99 15.54 -12.99 6.19
C PHE A 99 15.16 -14.48 6.12
N GLY A 100 14.65 -14.93 4.97
CA GLY A 100 14.25 -16.31 4.76
C GLY A 100 15.44 -17.26 4.87
N ALA A 101 16.57 -16.92 4.25
CA ALA A 101 17.80 -17.70 4.37
C ALA A 101 18.33 -17.75 5.82
N ALA A 102 18.31 -16.62 6.53
CA ALA A 102 18.75 -16.55 7.92
C ALA A 102 17.88 -17.42 8.84
N LEU A 103 16.56 -17.42 8.65
CA LEU A 103 15.61 -18.24 9.40
C LEU A 103 15.85 -19.74 9.18
N VAL A 104 16.00 -20.17 7.93
CA VAL A 104 16.31 -21.57 7.59
C VAL A 104 17.66 -21.96 8.21
N GLN A 105 18.71 -21.15 8.03
CA GLN A 105 20.03 -21.44 8.58
C GLN A 105 20.02 -21.53 10.11
N TRP A 106 19.29 -20.63 10.78
CA TRP A 106 19.13 -20.66 12.23
C TRP A 106 18.40 -21.91 12.70
N SER A 107 17.35 -22.33 11.97
CA SER A 107 16.60 -23.56 12.28
C SER A 107 17.50 -24.80 12.28
N ASP A 108 18.45 -24.88 11.33
CA ASP A 108 19.37 -26.02 11.19
C ASP A 108 20.49 -26.03 12.23
N ASN A 109 21.04 -24.85 12.58
CA ASN A 109 22.36 -24.76 13.22
C ASN A 109 22.36 -24.05 14.59
N GLY A 110 21.21 -23.63 15.11
CA GLY A 110 21.05 -23.19 16.50
C GLY A 110 21.99 -22.07 16.97
N GLY A 111 22.12 -20.98 16.20
CA GLY A 111 22.82 -19.77 16.65
C GLY A 111 24.14 -19.43 15.95
N ARG A 112 24.61 -20.21 14.97
CA ARG A 112 25.72 -19.76 14.08
C ARG A 112 25.36 -18.53 13.24
N ALA A 113 24.07 -18.22 13.12
CA ALA A 113 23.53 -17.01 12.48
C ALA A 113 23.32 -15.83 13.47
N ALA A 114 23.91 -15.84 14.67
CA ALA A 114 23.70 -14.84 15.74
C ALA A 114 24.02 -13.36 15.37
N GLY A 115 24.54 -13.11 14.18
CA GLY A 115 24.72 -11.77 13.63
C GLY A 115 23.44 -11.11 13.11
N ASP A 116 22.43 -11.88 12.68
CA ASP A 116 21.22 -11.32 12.09
C ASP A 116 20.23 -10.84 13.19
N PRO A 117 19.81 -9.56 13.19
CA PRO A 117 18.84 -9.05 14.16
C PRO A 117 17.51 -9.80 14.18
N LEU A 118 17.07 -10.35 13.03
CA LEU A 118 15.82 -11.11 12.93
C LEU A 118 15.88 -12.38 13.77
N VAL A 119 16.93 -13.19 13.61
CA VAL A 119 17.02 -14.50 14.28
C VAL A 119 17.26 -14.37 15.78
N ARG A 120 17.82 -13.24 16.24
CA ARG A 120 17.89 -12.92 17.68
C ARG A 120 16.52 -12.84 18.34
N ARG A 121 15.48 -12.43 17.59
CA ARG A 121 14.10 -12.34 18.10
C ARG A 121 13.49 -13.70 18.40
N LEU A 122 14.02 -14.80 17.85
CA LEU A 122 13.55 -16.17 18.09
C LEU A 122 13.99 -16.73 19.46
N GLY A 123 14.95 -16.08 20.12
CA GLY A 123 15.45 -16.50 21.42
C GLY A 123 16.24 -17.82 21.39
N ALA A 124 16.06 -18.64 22.43
CA ALA A 124 16.73 -19.93 22.53
C ALA A 124 16.29 -20.89 21.40
N HIS A 125 17.24 -21.66 20.87
CA HIS A 125 16.97 -22.66 19.86
C HIS A 125 16.35 -23.90 20.52
N THR A 126 15.08 -24.14 20.21
CA THR A 126 14.28 -25.29 20.64
C THR A 126 13.63 -25.92 19.41
N ALA A 127 13.22 -27.19 19.49
CA ALA A 127 12.71 -27.92 18.33
C ALA A 127 11.45 -27.27 17.71
N ASP A 128 10.53 -26.81 18.56
CA ASP A 128 9.30 -26.13 18.15
C ASP A 128 9.57 -24.78 17.47
N ARG A 129 10.51 -23.99 18.00
CA ARG A 129 10.90 -22.70 17.41
C ARG A 129 11.70 -22.89 16.14
N ALA A 130 12.56 -23.90 16.08
CA ALA A 130 13.31 -24.24 14.88
C ALA A 130 12.35 -24.64 13.74
N GLU A 131 11.34 -25.46 14.03
CA GLU A 131 10.31 -25.83 13.04
C GLU A 131 9.54 -24.60 12.54
N ALA A 132 9.04 -23.75 13.45
CA ALA A 132 8.31 -22.55 13.08
C ALA A 132 9.17 -21.54 12.29
N ALA A 133 10.42 -21.34 12.69
CA ALA A 133 11.37 -20.49 11.97
C ALA A 133 11.66 -21.03 10.57
N ARG A 134 11.81 -22.36 10.43
CA ARG A 134 12.02 -22.99 9.13
C ARG A 134 10.80 -22.79 8.22
N ALA A 135 9.59 -22.99 8.74
CA ALA A 135 8.36 -22.79 7.98
C ALA A 135 8.24 -21.37 7.46
N MET A 136 8.42 -20.41 8.36
CA MET A 136 8.46 -19.00 8.02
C MET A 136 9.55 -18.66 7.00
N GLY A 137 10.76 -19.19 7.16
CA GLY A 137 11.87 -18.93 6.25
C GLY A 137 11.64 -19.49 4.84
N GLU A 138 11.13 -20.71 4.72
CA GLU A 138 10.81 -21.34 3.44
C GLU A 138 9.67 -20.59 2.72
N VAL A 139 8.63 -20.15 3.44
CA VAL A 139 7.54 -19.36 2.84
C VAL A 139 8.04 -18.01 2.36
N ILE A 140 8.86 -17.30 3.16
CA ILE A 140 9.43 -16.00 2.78
C ILE A 140 10.30 -16.12 1.52
N LEU A 141 11.11 -17.17 1.41
CA LEU A 141 11.88 -17.45 0.19
C LEU A 141 10.97 -17.77 -1.00
N GLY A 142 9.81 -18.37 -0.76
CA GLY A 142 8.78 -18.61 -1.78
C GLY A 142 8.22 -17.33 -2.38
N ILE A 143 8.04 -16.25 -1.59
CA ILE A 143 7.47 -14.97 -2.06
C ILE A 143 8.26 -14.41 -3.25
N GLY A 144 9.59 -14.50 -3.22
CA GLY A 144 10.45 -14.04 -4.32
C GLY A 144 10.41 -14.91 -5.59
N ARG A 145 9.91 -16.16 -5.48
CA ARG A 145 9.84 -17.14 -6.56
C ARG A 145 8.47 -17.17 -7.25
N GLY A 146 7.45 -16.63 -6.59
CA GLY A 146 6.12 -16.43 -7.13
C GLY A 146 5.03 -17.30 -6.47
N PRO A 147 3.75 -17.05 -6.80
CA PRO A 147 2.60 -17.59 -6.07
C PRO A 147 2.58 -19.12 -5.99
N ALA A 148 2.84 -19.82 -7.11
CA ALA A 148 2.81 -21.28 -7.13
C ALA A 148 3.85 -21.94 -6.19
N GLU A 149 5.00 -21.29 -5.97
CA GLU A 149 5.99 -21.78 -5.01
C GLU A 149 5.51 -21.55 -3.57
N VAL A 150 4.92 -20.38 -3.30
CA VAL A 150 4.34 -20.06 -2.00
C VAL A 150 3.26 -21.07 -1.63
N ASP A 151 2.31 -21.32 -2.53
CA ASP A 151 1.22 -22.28 -2.35
C ASP A 151 1.78 -23.67 -2.00
N ALA A 152 2.72 -24.16 -2.81
CA ALA A 152 3.33 -25.46 -2.60
C ALA A 152 4.11 -25.55 -1.27
N VAL A 153 4.75 -24.47 -0.82
CA VAL A 153 5.44 -24.44 0.47
C VAL A 153 4.43 -24.46 1.63
N LEU A 154 3.37 -23.66 1.56
CA LEU A 154 2.32 -23.59 2.58
C LEU A 154 1.61 -24.95 2.73
N GLU A 155 1.21 -25.58 1.64
CA GLU A 155 0.56 -26.90 1.63
C GLU A 155 1.45 -27.95 2.31
N ARG A 156 2.73 -28.03 1.93
CA ARG A 156 3.69 -28.96 2.55
C ARG A 156 3.83 -28.74 4.05
N TRP A 157 3.81 -27.48 4.50
CA TRP A 157 3.94 -27.16 5.92
C TRP A 157 2.65 -27.42 6.70
N ALA A 158 1.48 -27.20 6.12
CA ALA A 158 0.20 -27.56 6.72
C ALA A 158 0.14 -29.07 7.02
N GLU A 159 0.67 -29.91 6.14
CA GLU A 159 0.73 -31.36 6.35
C GLU A 159 1.82 -31.80 7.34
N ARG A 160 2.99 -31.13 7.30
CA ARG A 160 4.19 -31.57 8.05
C ARG A 160 4.30 -31.03 9.46
N ALA A 161 3.74 -29.85 9.75
CA ALA A 161 3.97 -29.15 11.02
C ALA A 161 3.56 -30.02 12.22
N GLN A 162 4.52 -30.29 13.11
CA GLN A 162 4.34 -31.15 14.28
C GLN A 162 4.03 -30.33 15.53
N PHE A 163 4.66 -29.16 15.66
CA PHE A 163 4.53 -28.29 16.83
C PHE A 163 3.49 -27.20 16.62
N SER A 164 2.82 -26.82 17.72
CA SER A 164 1.77 -25.80 17.70
C SER A 164 2.20 -24.46 17.08
N PRO A 165 3.40 -23.90 17.37
CA PRO A 165 3.82 -22.63 16.75
C PRO A 165 3.88 -22.68 15.23
N ALA A 166 4.41 -23.76 14.64
CA ALA A 166 4.48 -23.92 13.19
C ALA A 166 3.09 -24.10 12.58
N ARG A 167 2.22 -24.92 13.21
CA ARG A 167 0.84 -25.12 12.76
C ARG A 167 0.06 -23.81 12.68
N ILE A 168 0.09 -23.00 13.75
CA ILE A 168 -0.63 -21.72 13.78
C ILE A 168 -0.20 -20.80 12.62
N LEU A 169 1.05 -20.87 12.18
CA LEU A 169 1.58 -20.03 11.11
C LEU A 169 1.08 -20.40 9.71
N VAL A 170 0.72 -21.67 9.46
CA VAL A 170 0.49 -22.22 8.11
C VAL A 170 -0.88 -22.90 7.91
N ASP A 171 -1.60 -23.19 8.99
CA ASP A 171 -2.85 -23.96 8.93
C ASP A 171 -4.05 -23.09 8.53
N GLY A 172 -4.47 -23.21 7.27
CA GLY A 172 -5.61 -22.52 6.68
C GLY A 172 -5.27 -21.20 5.97
N GLU A 173 -6.22 -20.67 5.21
CA GLU A 173 -6.05 -19.45 4.41
C GLU A 173 -5.84 -18.18 5.25
N GLU A 174 -6.40 -18.17 6.47
CA GLU A 174 -6.28 -17.08 7.45
C GLU A 174 -5.02 -17.18 8.32
N ALA A 175 -4.20 -18.21 8.10
CA ALA A 175 -2.95 -18.38 8.83
C ALA A 175 -2.00 -17.21 8.53
N PRO A 176 -1.22 -16.71 9.52
CA PRO A 176 -0.38 -15.53 9.33
C PRO A 176 0.55 -15.58 8.12
N LEU A 177 1.18 -16.73 7.81
CA LEU A 177 2.06 -16.84 6.65
C LEU A 177 1.30 -16.87 5.32
N ALA A 178 0.13 -17.51 5.29
CA ALA A 178 -0.73 -17.50 4.11
C ALA A 178 -1.22 -16.07 3.81
N VAL A 179 -1.70 -15.36 4.84
CA VAL A 179 -2.11 -13.96 4.72
C VAL A 179 -0.93 -13.10 4.26
N ILE A 180 0.23 -13.15 4.90
CA ILE A 180 1.36 -12.29 4.54
C ILE A 180 1.87 -12.56 3.12
N ALA A 181 1.85 -13.80 2.65
CA ALA A 181 2.39 -14.17 1.36
C ALA A 181 1.43 -13.87 0.19
N HIS A 182 0.11 -13.96 0.41
CA HIS A 182 -0.90 -13.75 -0.64
C HIS A 182 -1.53 -12.37 -0.62
N HIS A 183 -1.46 -11.67 0.51
CA HIS A 183 -2.18 -10.42 0.65
C HIS A 183 -1.49 -9.27 -0.12
N PRO A 184 -2.25 -8.45 -0.89
CA PRO A 184 -1.68 -7.37 -1.69
C PRO A 184 -1.02 -6.22 -0.89
N CYS A 185 -1.38 -6.05 0.37
CA CYS A 185 -0.76 -5.06 1.26
C CYS A 185 0.69 -5.46 1.62
N ALA A 186 1.65 -5.01 0.83
CA ALA A 186 3.05 -5.40 0.97
C ALA A 186 3.92 -4.44 1.80
N TYR A 187 3.49 -3.19 2.08
CA TYR A 187 4.38 -2.22 2.73
C TYR A 187 4.88 -2.65 4.11
N THR A 188 4.03 -3.35 4.87
CA THR A 188 4.35 -3.90 6.19
C THR A 188 4.99 -5.30 6.12
N LEU A 189 5.30 -5.83 4.94
CA LEU A 189 5.76 -7.22 4.76
C LEU A 189 7.01 -7.55 5.59
N LEU A 190 8.05 -6.72 5.52
CA LEU A 190 9.26 -6.90 6.34
C LEU A 190 8.98 -6.77 7.84
N TRP A 191 8.09 -5.85 8.21
CA TRP A 191 7.72 -5.65 9.61
C TRP A 191 6.92 -6.84 10.15
N ASN A 192 6.01 -7.40 9.34
CA ASN A 192 5.28 -8.62 9.66
C ASN A 192 6.23 -9.79 9.87
N VAL A 193 7.25 -9.94 9.02
CA VAL A 193 8.31 -10.94 9.19
C VAL A 193 9.01 -10.77 10.54
N GLU A 194 9.50 -9.56 10.86
CA GLU A 194 10.14 -9.32 12.16
C GLU A 194 9.22 -9.59 13.36
N ARG A 195 7.95 -9.19 13.24
CA ARG A 195 6.93 -9.41 14.27
C ARG A 195 6.66 -10.89 14.49
N LEU A 196 6.50 -11.68 13.42
CA LEU A 196 6.30 -13.13 13.54
C LEU A 196 7.47 -13.81 14.23
N ALA A 197 8.71 -13.44 13.88
CA ALA A 197 9.89 -13.97 14.57
C ALA A 197 9.89 -13.62 16.07
N HIS A 198 9.47 -12.40 16.43
CA HIS A 198 9.30 -12.00 17.82
C HIS A 198 8.22 -12.82 18.56
N CYS A 199 7.05 -13.01 17.94
CA CYS A 199 5.97 -13.80 18.51
C CYS A 199 6.41 -15.25 18.76
N ILE A 200 7.12 -15.87 17.80
CA ILE A 200 7.70 -17.21 17.96
C ILE A 200 8.66 -17.26 19.16
N GLY A 201 9.57 -16.29 19.26
CA GLY A 201 10.57 -16.26 20.33
C GLY A 201 10.01 -16.00 21.73
N ASN A 202 8.89 -15.29 21.82
CA ASN A 202 8.20 -15.00 23.08
C ASN A 202 7.07 -15.99 23.41
N GLY A 203 6.68 -16.86 22.47
CA GLY A 203 5.50 -17.73 22.63
C GLY A 203 4.17 -16.97 22.58
N GLU A 204 4.15 -15.83 21.89
CA GLU A 204 2.92 -15.04 21.68
C GLU A 204 2.16 -15.56 20.45
N PRO A 205 0.82 -15.46 20.41
CA PRO A 205 0.04 -15.81 19.22
C PRO A 205 0.45 -14.96 18.02
N PRO A 206 0.94 -15.55 16.92
CA PRO A 206 1.31 -14.80 15.72
C PRO A 206 0.06 -14.26 15.02
N SER A 207 0.17 -13.05 14.46
CA SER A 207 -0.87 -12.45 13.63
C SER A 207 -0.29 -11.60 12.52
N ALA A 208 -0.95 -11.60 11.36
CA ALA A 208 -0.62 -10.75 10.22
C ALA A 208 -1.27 -9.36 10.36
N VAL A 209 -0.56 -8.33 9.95
CA VAL A 209 -1.02 -6.94 9.93
C VAL A 209 -1.06 -6.44 8.49
N VAL A 210 -2.26 -6.47 7.91
CA VAL A 210 -2.57 -6.10 6.52
C VAL A 210 -3.74 -5.11 6.47
N CYS A 211 -3.96 -4.42 5.35
CA CYS A 211 -5.06 -3.45 5.16
C CYS A 211 -5.09 -2.35 6.25
N VAL A 212 -6.24 -2.15 6.90
CA VAL A 212 -6.46 -1.10 7.92
C VAL A 212 -5.43 -1.20 9.08
N PRO A 213 -5.19 -2.38 9.68
CA PRO A 213 -4.08 -2.57 10.60
C PRO A 213 -2.71 -2.09 10.06
N ALA A 214 -2.41 -2.34 8.78
CA ALA A 214 -1.17 -1.88 8.17
C ALA A 214 -1.10 -0.35 8.02
N LEU A 215 -2.22 0.32 7.74
CA LEU A 215 -2.30 1.78 7.69
C LEU A 215 -1.96 2.43 9.05
N ARG A 216 -2.28 1.78 10.18
CA ARG A 216 -1.87 2.26 11.52
C ARG A 216 -0.37 2.15 11.78
N ILE A 217 0.31 1.23 11.10
CA ILE A 217 1.74 0.99 11.24
C ILE A 217 2.55 1.81 10.24
N ALA A 218 1.99 2.11 9.06
CA ALA A 218 2.70 2.79 7.99
C ALA A 218 3.43 4.09 8.42
N PRO A 219 2.84 4.99 9.23
CA PRO A 219 3.51 6.20 9.71
C PRO A 219 4.67 5.93 10.68
N LYS A 220 4.68 4.77 11.34
CA LYS A 220 5.80 4.35 12.21
C LYS A 220 6.99 3.84 11.42
N LEU A 221 6.72 3.27 10.23
CA LEU A 221 7.75 2.78 9.32
C LEU A 221 8.36 3.91 8.47
N ASP A 222 7.55 4.91 8.14
CA ASP A 222 7.95 6.12 7.40
C ASP A 222 7.15 7.31 7.94
N PRO A 223 7.74 8.06 8.90
CA PRO A 223 7.07 9.20 9.54
C PRO A 223 6.67 10.32 8.58
N GLU A 224 7.36 10.46 7.45
CA GLU A 224 7.10 11.55 6.49
C GLU A 224 5.96 11.19 5.52
N ARG A 225 5.63 9.91 5.38
CA ARG A 225 4.65 9.43 4.39
C ARG A 225 3.32 10.16 4.40
N ILE A 226 2.71 10.27 5.60
CA ILE A 226 1.40 10.91 5.75
C ILE A 226 1.53 12.43 5.64
N ALA A 227 2.60 13.01 6.18
CA ALA A 227 2.87 14.44 6.07
C ALA A 227 3.03 14.87 4.60
N ILE A 228 3.81 14.13 3.81
CA ILE A 228 4.00 14.39 2.37
C ILE A 228 2.67 14.22 1.62
N LEU A 229 1.89 13.17 1.92
CA LEU A 229 0.58 12.99 1.30
C LEU A 229 -0.35 14.18 1.60
N ARG A 230 -0.36 14.69 2.84
CA ARG A 230 -1.14 15.87 3.24
C ARG A 230 -0.67 17.12 2.50
N GLU A 231 0.64 17.38 2.49
CA GLU A 231 1.21 18.53 1.81
C GLU A 231 0.94 18.53 0.30
N ILE A 232 0.95 17.34 -0.34
CA ILE A 232 0.50 17.21 -1.72
C ILE A 232 -0.98 17.56 -1.86
N GLY A 233 -1.85 17.03 -0.99
CA GLY A 233 -3.28 17.36 -0.98
C GLY A 233 -3.55 18.86 -0.84
N ASP A 234 -2.91 19.51 0.12
CA ASP A 234 -3.01 20.96 0.35
C ASP A 234 -2.50 21.76 -0.85
N SER A 235 -1.42 21.30 -1.48
CA SER A 235 -0.86 21.94 -2.67
C SER A 235 -1.79 21.83 -3.88
N LEU A 236 -2.52 20.72 -4.02
CA LEU A 236 -3.56 20.58 -5.04
C LEU A 236 -4.75 21.49 -4.75
N ALA A 237 -5.17 21.62 -3.48
CA ALA A 237 -6.21 22.55 -3.07
C ALA A 237 -5.82 24.01 -3.35
N ASP A 238 -4.60 24.41 -3.01
CA ASP A 238 -4.07 25.74 -3.34
C ASP A 238 -4.01 25.96 -4.86
N TRP A 239 -3.56 24.95 -5.62
CA TRP A 239 -3.60 25.00 -7.08
C TRP A 239 -5.03 25.15 -7.58
N LEU A 240 -6.03 24.50 -6.96
CA LEU A 240 -7.47 24.60 -7.26
C LEU A 240 -8.06 25.98 -6.95
N GLN A 241 -7.44 26.74 -6.03
CA GLN A 241 -7.88 28.06 -5.60
C GLN A 241 -7.04 29.22 -6.15
N GLU A 242 -6.12 28.97 -7.09
CA GLU A 242 -5.21 29.98 -7.65
C GLU A 242 -4.29 30.63 -6.62
N ARG A 243 -3.99 29.90 -5.55
CA ARG A 243 -3.07 30.36 -4.51
C ARG A 243 -1.64 30.01 -4.89
N THR A 244 -0.72 30.86 -4.46
CA THR A 244 0.71 30.61 -4.65
C THR A 244 1.18 29.48 -3.72
N PRO A 245 2.05 28.57 -4.20
CA PRO A 245 2.55 27.48 -3.38
C PRO A 245 3.47 28.02 -2.28
N ARG A 246 3.25 27.55 -1.05
CA ARG A 246 3.95 28.05 0.15
C ARG A 246 5.15 27.22 0.57
N THR A 247 5.21 25.97 0.12
CA THR A 247 6.23 25.00 0.54
C THR A 247 7.04 24.47 -0.64
N VAL A 248 8.15 23.78 -0.36
CA VAL A 248 9.00 23.16 -1.39
C VAL A 248 8.24 22.08 -2.15
N ILE A 249 7.48 21.23 -1.45
CA ILE A 249 6.65 20.21 -2.12
C ILE A 249 5.55 20.90 -2.92
N GLY A 250 4.92 21.96 -2.40
CA GLY A 250 3.89 22.69 -3.15
C GLY A 250 4.42 23.32 -4.43
N GLN A 251 5.61 23.91 -4.39
CA GLN A 251 6.28 24.43 -5.59
C GLN A 251 6.53 23.32 -6.61
N LYS A 252 6.96 22.13 -6.15
CA LYS A 252 7.16 20.96 -7.00
C LYS A 252 5.84 20.45 -7.59
N VAL A 253 4.76 20.35 -6.80
CA VAL A 253 3.42 19.95 -7.26
C VAL A 253 2.92 20.89 -8.35
N HIS A 254 3.00 22.21 -8.11
CA HIS A 254 2.60 23.22 -9.09
C HIS A 254 3.44 23.14 -10.38
N ALA A 255 4.75 22.95 -10.25
CA ALA A 255 5.64 22.79 -11.40
C ALA A 255 5.34 21.51 -12.21
N LEU A 256 5.00 20.41 -11.55
CA LEU A 256 4.66 19.15 -12.22
C LEU A 256 3.33 19.22 -12.98
N ILE A 257 2.32 19.90 -12.42
CA ILE A 257 1.00 20.06 -13.04
C ILE A 257 1.03 21.13 -14.14
N GLY A 258 1.79 22.20 -13.92
CA GLY A 258 1.87 23.32 -14.85
C GLY A 258 0.63 24.23 -14.83
N PRO A 259 0.42 25.02 -15.90
CA PRO A 259 -0.64 26.03 -15.95
C PRO A 259 -2.03 25.41 -16.00
N ARG A 260 -3.03 26.21 -15.61
CA ARG A 260 -4.44 25.83 -15.60
C ARG A 260 -5.04 25.81 -17.01
N ASP A 261 -5.83 24.77 -17.26
CA ASP A 261 -6.83 24.67 -18.32
C ASP A 261 -7.97 23.79 -17.81
N GLU A 262 -9.08 23.72 -18.53
CA GLU A 262 -10.28 22.97 -18.14
C GLU A 262 -10.00 21.48 -17.89
N VAL A 263 -9.19 20.83 -18.72
CA VAL A 263 -8.87 19.40 -18.59
C VAL A 263 -7.96 19.16 -17.37
N ARG A 264 -6.94 19.99 -17.18
CA ARG A 264 -6.07 19.92 -15.99
C ARG A 264 -6.84 20.25 -14.73
N HIS A 265 -7.75 21.21 -14.75
CA HIS A 265 -8.63 21.53 -13.64
C HIS A 265 -9.45 20.31 -13.22
N TRP A 266 -10.12 19.67 -14.17
CA TRP A 266 -10.87 18.43 -13.92
C TRP A 266 -10.00 17.30 -13.36
N LEU A 267 -8.79 17.09 -13.92
CA LEU A 267 -7.87 16.05 -13.43
C LEU A 267 -7.35 16.35 -12.01
N VAL A 268 -6.98 17.59 -11.73
CA VAL A 268 -6.50 17.98 -10.40
C VAL A 268 -7.62 17.89 -9.38
N ALA A 269 -8.84 18.33 -9.72
CA ALA A 269 -10.01 18.19 -8.85
C ALA A 269 -10.33 16.72 -8.58
N SER A 270 -10.27 15.86 -9.61
CA SER A 270 -10.45 14.41 -9.48
C SER A 270 -9.38 13.75 -8.59
N LEU A 271 -8.12 14.13 -8.77
CA LEU A 271 -7.01 13.63 -7.96
C LEU A 271 -7.14 14.10 -6.51
N TYR A 272 -7.34 15.39 -6.29
CA TYR A 272 -7.54 15.98 -4.97
C TYR A 272 -8.69 15.29 -4.24
N LYS A 273 -9.82 15.08 -4.93
CA LYS A 273 -10.97 14.35 -4.37
C LYS A 273 -10.59 12.97 -3.87
N THR A 274 -9.79 12.25 -4.65
CA THR A 274 -9.41 10.88 -4.28
C THR A 274 -8.38 10.86 -3.15
N LEU A 275 -7.44 11.81 -3.12
CA LEU A 275 -6.54 11.97 -1.98
C LEU A 275 -7.31 12.36 -0.71
N LYS A 276 -8.28 13.28 -0.82
CA LYS A 276 -9.17 13.68 0.27
C LYS A 276 -9.91 12.48 0.88
N LEU A 277 -10.43 11.56 0.06
CA LEU A 277 -11.06 10.32 0.56
C LEU A 277 -10.07 9.46 1.37
N TRP A 278 -8.85 9.25 0.85
CA TRP A 278 -7.82 8.50 1.56
C TRP A 278 -7.37 9.19 2.85
N GLN A 279 -7.22 10.51 2.83
CA GLN A 279 -6.80 11.29 3.98
C GLN A 279 -7.88 11.28 5.08
N VAL A 280 -9.16 11.40 4.74
CA VAL A 280 -10.28 11.23 5.69
C VAL A 280 -10.30 9.82 6.28
N HIS A 281 -10.09 8.78 5.45
CA HIS A 281 -10.00 7.41 5.96
C HIS A 281 -8.81 7.23 6.91
N LEU A 282 -7.63 7.76 6.55
CA LEU A 282 -6.44 7.74 7.39
C LEU A 282 -6.66 8.50 8.71
N ASP A 283 -7.28 9.67 8.67
CA ASP A 283 -7.64 10.44 9.86
C ASP A 283 -8.52 9.64 10.81
N ASN A 284 -9.56 8.97 10.28
CA ASN A 284 -10.40 8.08 11.08
C ASN A 284 -9.61 6.90 11.68
N VAL A 285 -8.70 6.30 10.90
CA VAL A 285 -7.86 5.17 11.33
C VAL A 285 -6.85 5.57 12.41
N LEU A 286 -6.34 6.80 12.33
CA LEU A 286 -5.33 7.36 13.24
C LEU A 286 -5.93 8.17 14.41
N GLY A 287 -7.23 8.44 14.38
CA GLY A 287 -7.92 9.26 15.39
C GLY A 287 -7.59 10.75 15.28
N GLU A 288 -7.29 11.23 14.08
CA GLU A 288 -6.96 12.63 13.78
C GLU A 288 -8.16 13.35 13.15
N LYS A 289 -8.14 14.68 13.16
CA LYS A 289 -9.17 15.50 12.51
C LYS A 289 -8.51 16.62 11.72
N HIS A 290 -8.83 16.70 10.43
CA HIS A 290 -8.40 17.77 9.55
C HIS A 290 -9.59 18.34 8.77
N ASP A 291 -9.49 19.62 8.43
CA ASP A 291 -10.44 20.29 7.55
C ASP A 291 -9.89 20.26 6.11
N TYR A 292 -10.72 19.82 5.18
CA TYR A 292 -10.36 19.67 3.77
C TYR A 292 -11.14 20.68 2.93
N LEU A 293 -10.52 21.24 1.88
CA LEU A 293 -11.20 22.07 0.90
C LEU A 293 -12.42 21.33 0.31
N SER A 294 -13.56 22.01 0.27
CA SER A 294 -14.75 21.66 -0.51
C SER A 294 -14.52 21.95 -2.00
N LEU A 295 -14.88 21.01 -2.87
CA LEU A 295 -14.87 21.25 -4.33
C LEU A 295 -16.09 22.04 -4.82
N ILE A 296 -17.13 22.15 -3.98
CA ILE A 296 -18.34 22.95 -4.20
C ILE A 296 -18.28 24.27 -3.43
#